data_AF-A0A316PMS6-F1
#
_entry.id   AF-A0A316PMS6-F1
#
_cell.length_a   1.000
_cell.length_b   1.000
_cell.length_c   1.000
_cell.angle_alpha   90.00
_cell.angle_beta   90.00
_cell.angle_gamma   90.00
#
_symmetry.space_group_name_H-M   'P 1'
#
loop_
_entity.id
_entity.type
_entity.pdbx_description
1 polymer ?
#
loop_
_entity_poly.entity_id
_entity_poly.type
_entity_poly.pdbx_seq_one_letter_code
_entity_poly.pdbx_strand_id
1 'polypeptide(L)'
;MVGEGREPKKDNDLFYTCSLIDYIARRTKNVRADVVNQLGKERLERIYDLADVYHCDNIERVCDDFVEEAHIKKGTFDNVGDCKYSIPTYWDIGKVYKRLIKQVSDEENIAVIDALIKVYNSFISPKIDDYNSSVYYENPSYIFESFREGELL
;
A
#
# COMPACT_ATOMS: atom_id res chain seq x y z
N MET A 1 -29.54 8.89 -16.81
CA MET A 1 -28.07 9.01 -16.93
C MET A 1 -27.55 9.53 -15.60
N VAL A 2 -27.05 8.64 -14.74
CA VAL A 2 -26.63 8.96 -13.37
C VAL A 2 -25.20 8.47 -13.19
N GLY A 3 -24.24 9.40 -13.28
CA GLY A 3 -22.95 9.37 -12.59
C GLY A 3 -21.97 8.22 -12.83
N GLU A 4 -21.53 7.95 -14.06
CA GLU A 4 -20.39 7.05 -14.37
C GLU A 4 -19.02 7.71 -14.11
N GLY A 5 -18.78 8.25 -12.92
CA GLY A 5 -17.54 8.99 -12.63
C GLY A 5 -16.94 8.84 -11.23
N ARG A 6 -17.56 8.07 -10.33
CA ARG A 6 -16.97 7.79 -9.00
C ARG A 6 -16.34 6.41 -9.00
N GLU A 7 -15.08 6.37 -8.60
CA GLU A 7 -14.38 5.12 -8.32
C GLU A 7 -15.20 4.27 -7.34
N PRO A 8 -15.28 2.93 -7.52
CA PRO A 8 -16.00 2.08 -6.61
C PRO A 8 -15.54 2.32 -5.17
N LYS A 9 -16.49 2.41 -4.23
CA LYS A 9 -16.19 2.73 -2.84
C LYS A 9 -15.07 1.85 -2.25
N LYS A 10 -15.20 0.53 -2.43
CA LYS A 10 -14.23 -0.46 -1.96
C LYS A 10 -12.86 -0.37 -2.64
N ASP A 11 -12.79 0.19 -3.85
CA ASP A 11 -11.52 0.49 -4.52
C ASP A 11 -10.85 1.72 -3.90
N ASN A 12 -11.64 2.72 -3.49
CA ASN A 12 -11.15 3.91 -2.78
C ASN A 12 -10.71 3.57 -1.35
N ASP A 13 -11.46 2.70 -0.66
CA ASP A 13 -11.10 2.19 0.68
C ASP A 13 -9.74 1.46 0.63
N LEU A 14 -9.50 0.66 -0.41
CA LEU A 14 -8.23 -0.05 -0.61
C LEU A 14 -7.09 0.95 -0.90
N PHE A 15 -7.38 1.98 -1.70
CA PHE A 15 -6.42 3.04 -1.99
C PHE A 15 -5.97 3.74 -0.71
N TYR A 16 -6.91 4.12 0.16
CA TYR A 16 -6.58 4.72 1.46
C TYR A 16 -5.75 3.78 2.33
N THR A 17 -6.15 2.51 2.40
CA THR A 17 -5.45 1.49 3.18
C THR A 17 -3.98 1.39 2.76
N CYS A 18 -3.72 1.26 1.45
CA CYS A 18 -2.36 1.21 0.90
C CYS A 18 -1.57 2.50 1.17
N SER A 19 -2.23 3.66 1.05
CA SER A 19 -1.61 4.96 1.31
C SER A 19 -1.27 5.19 2.79
N LEU A 20 -2.11 4.73 3.71
CA LEU A 20 -1.84 4.78 5.15
C LEU A 20 -0.67 3.87 5.51
N ILE A 21 -0.60 2.65 4.95
CA ILE A 21 0.55 1.75 5.13
C ILE A 21 1.85 2.42 4.67
N ASP A 22 1.84 3.02 3.49
CA ASP A 22 2.99 3.75 2.94
C ASP A 22 3.39 4.93 3.84
N TYR A 23 2.41 5.67 4.35
CA TYR A 23 2.63 6.79 5.27
C TYR A 23 3.25 6.33 6.60
N ILE A 24 2.70 5.27 7.21
CA ILE A 24 3.23 4.66 8.45
C ILE A 24 4.67 4.18 8.22
N ALA A 25 4.94 3.50 7.11
CA ALA A 25 6.27 2.99 6.77
C ALA A 25 7.31 4.12 6.68
N ARG A 26 6.99 5.22 5.97
CA ARG A 26 7.86 6.39 5.88
C ARG A 26 8.06 7.06 7.25
N ARG A 27 6.98 7.29 8.01
CA ARG A 27 7.03 7.98 9.31
C ARG A 27 7.85 7.20 10.34
N THR A 28 7.71 5.88 10.33
CA THR A 28 8.41 4.98 11.27
C THR A 28 9.73 4.46 10.73
N LYS A 29 10.10 4.77 9.48
CA LYS A 29 11.32 4.29 8.81
C LYS A 29 11.42 2.76 8.73
N ASN A 30 10.32 2.11 8.37
CA ASN A 30 10.23 0.67 8.20
C ASN A 30 9.97 0.29 6.75
N VAL A 31 10.31 -0.95 6.39
CA VAL A 31 9.86 -1.55 5.13
C VAL A 31 8.34 -1.77 5.22
N ARG A 32 7.62 -1.59 4.11
CA ARG A 32 6.15 -1.71 4.10
C ARG A 32 5.68 -3.12 4.49
N ALA A 33 6.41 -4.15 4.06
CA ALA A 33 6.18 -5.53 4.48
C ALA A 33 6.18 -5.65 6.02
N ASP A 34 7.16 -5.05 6.70
CA ASP A 34 7.27 -5.09 8.16
C ASP A 34 6.10 -4.36 8.84
N VAL A 35 5.64 -3.24 8.26
CA VAL A 35 4.46 -2.52 8.75
C VAL A 35 3.20 -3.36 8.60
N VAL A 36 2.99 -3.97 7.43
CA VAL A 36 1.84 -4.87 7.17
C VAL A 36 1.84 -6.04 8.15
N ASN A 37 3.00 -6.65 8.38
CA ASN A 37 3.14 -7.77 9.30
C ASN A 37 2.90 -7.35 10.76
N GLN A 38 3.34 -6.16 11.18
CA GLN A 38 3.11 -5.64 12.53
C GLN A 38 1.66 -5.23 12.77
N LEU A 39 1.00 -4.61 11.78
CA LEU A 39 -0.43 -4.30 11.86
C LEU A 39 -1.24 -5.59 12.02
N GLY A 40 -0.91 -6.61 11.22
CA GLY A 40 -1.61 -7.89 11.19
C GLY A 40 -2.98 -7.79 10.51
N LYS A 41 -3.55 -8.95 10.17
CA LYS A 41 -4.79 -9.04 9.38
C LYS A 41 -5.96 -8.28 10.00
N GLU A 42 -6.16 -8.40 11.31
CA GLU A 42 -7.28 -7.75 12.02
C GLU A 42 -7.25 -6.21 11.90
N ARG A 43 -6.09 -5.58 12.08
CA ARG A 43 -5.99 -4.12 11.97
C ARG A 43 -6.07 -3.67 10.51
N LEU A 44 -5.54 -4.45 9.57
CA LEU A 44 -5.65 -4.17 8.13
C LEU A 44 -7.11 -4.22 7.67
N GLU A 45 -7.88 -5.22 8.12
CA GLU A 45 -9.33 -5.31 7.91
C GLU A 45 -10.03 -4.10 8.52
N ARG A 46 -9.68 -3.70 9.77
CA ARG A 46 -10.24 -2.52 10.42
C ARG A 46 -9.97 -1.22 9.65
N ILE A 47 -8.76 -1.03 9.13
CA ILE A 47 -8.40 0.13 8.29
C ILE A 47 -9.28 0.13 7.04
N TYR A 48 -9.40 -1.00 6.37
CA TYR A 48 -10.13 -1.14 5.12
C TYR A 48 -11.65 -0.94 5.29
N ASP A 49 -12.23 -1.52 6.33
CA ASP A 49 -13.68 -1.44 6.56
C ASP A 49 -14.14 -0.09 7.11
N LEU A 50 -13.25 0.64 7.80
CA LEU A 50 -13.53 1.96 8.35
C LEU A 50 -12.87 3.09 7.55
N ALA A 51 -12.39 2.81 6.33
CA ALA A 51 -11.67 3.78 5.51
C ALA A 51 -12.44 5.09 5.29
N ASP A 52 -13.77 5.05 5.08
CA ASP A 52 -14.60 6.25 4.95
C ASP A 52 -14.50 7.20 6.15
N VAL A 53 -14.42 6.63 7.36
CA VAL A 53 -14.32 7.40 8.60
C VAL A 53 -12.95 8.04 8.66
N TYR A 54 -11.90 7.25 8.42
CA TYR A 54 -10.52 7.72 8.44
C TYR A 54 -10.18 8.71 7.31
N HIS A 55 -10.90 8.67 6.19
CA HIS A 55 -10.81 9.66 5.11
C HIS A 55 -11.22 11.06 5.56
N CYS A 56 -12.10 11.18 6.55
CA CYS A 56 -12.51 12.47 7.10
C CYS A 56 -11.52 12.99 8.16
N ASP A 57 -10.64 12.13 8.66
CA ASP A 57 -9.62 12.48 9.65
C ASP A 57 -8.29 12.86 9.01
N ASN A 58 -7.42 13.48 9.81
CA ASN A 58 -6.05 13.73 9.41
C ASN A 58 -5.27 12.41 9.40
N ILE A 59 -4.68 12.06 8.24
CA ILE A 59 -3.87 10.83 8.08
C ILE A 59 -2.74 10.72 9.11
N GLU A 60 -2.19 11.84 9.58
CA GLU A 60 -1.16 11.86 10.62
C GLU A 60 -1.71 11.32 11.95
N ARG A 61 -2.92 11.74 12.33
CA ARG A 61 -3.57 11.25 13.55
C ARG A 61 -3.86 9.75 13.43
N VAL A 62 -4.45 9.33 12.32
CA VAL A 62 -4.76 7.91 12.08
C VAL A 62 -3.47 7.08 12.10
N CYS A 63 -2.39 7.59 11.51
CA CYS A 63 -1.07 6.97 11.58
C CYS A 63 -0.58 6.82 13.02
N ASP A 64 -0.69 7.84 13.87
CA ASP A 64 -0.24 7.76 15.27
C ASP A 64 -1.02 6.70 16.05
N ASP A 65 -2.35 6.68 15.89
CA ASP A 65 -3.23 5.71 16.55
C ASP A 65 -2.81 4.26 16.22
N PHE A 66 -2.61 3.94 14.93
CA PHE A 66 -2.21 2.60 14.51
C PHE A 66 -0.76 2.25 14.86
N VAL A 67 0.15 3.22 14.86
CA VAL A 67 1.54 3.01 15.30
C VAL A 67 1.60 2.66 16.78
N GLU A 68 0.83 3.36 17.61
CA GLU A 68 0.74 3.07 19.04
C GLU A 68 0.10 1.71 19.30
N GLU A 69 -1.05 1.43 18.68
CA GLU A 69 -1.81 0.19 18.88
C GLU A 69 -1.10 -1.07 18.39
N ALA A 70 -0.32 -0.98 17.31
CA ALA A 70 0.48 -2.08 16.80
C ALA A 70 1.90 -2.11 17.38
N HIS A 71 2.24 -1.16 18.26
CA HIS A 71 3.56 -1.00 18.86
C HIS A 71 4.69 -0.94 17.82
N ILE A 72 4.46 -0.24 16.71
CA ILE A 72 5.41 -0.15 15.60
C ILE A 72 6.60 0.68 16.04
N LYS A 73 7.78 0.05 16.08
CA LYS A 73 9.02 0.70 16.48
C LYS A 73 9.64 1.46 15.31
N LYS A 74 10.47 2.45 15.64
CA LYS A 74 11.26 3.16 14.63
C LYS A 74 12.32 2.24 14.03
N GLY A 75 12.31 2.08 12.71
CA GLY A 75 13.31 1.36 11.94
C GLY A 75 14.41 2.28 11.39
N THR A 76 15.13 1.76 10.39
CA THR A 76 16.26 2.45 9.72
C THR A 76 16.08 2.61 8.21
N PHE A 77 14.95 2.17 7.64
CA PHE A 77 14.68 2.23 6.22
C PHE A 77 14.15 3.63 5.84
N ASP A 78 14.94 4.40 5.09
CA ASP A 78 14.60 5.78 4.72
C ASP A 78 14.65 5.99 3.20
N ASN A 79 13.76 5.31 2.48
CA ASN A 79 13.69 5.43 1.03
C ASN A 79 13.30 6.84 0.54
N VAL A 80 12.78 7.71 1.42
CA VAL A 80 12.52 9.12 1.14
C VAL A 80 13.80 9.93 1.21
N GLY A 81 14.57 9.79 2.29
CA GLY A 81 15.85 10.48 2.48
C GLY A 81 16.95 10.01 1.53
N ASP A 82 16.90 8.75 1.11
CA ASP A 82 17.88 8.14 0.19
C ASP A 82 17.54 8.36 -1.30
N CYS A 83 16.38 8.96 -1.60
CA CYS A 83 15.96 9.22 -2.97
C CYS A 83 16.73 10.39 -3.60
N LYS A 84 17.27 10.18 -4.81
CA LYS A 84 18.02 11.20 -5.57
C LYS A 84 17.15 12.00 -6.55
N TYR A 85 15.87 11.65 -6.65
CA TYR A 85 14.92 12.18 -7.64
C TYR A 85 13.67 12.75 -6.97
N SER A 86 12.63 13.03 -7.75
CA SER A 86 11.31 13.42 -7.23
C SER A 86 10.70 12.26 -6.44
N ILE A 87 10.46 12.50 -5.15
CA ILE A 87 9.85 11.51 -4.27
C ILE A 87 8.36 11.39 -4.60
N PRO A 88 7.84 10.20 -4.97
CA PRO A 88 6.41 10.01 -5.16
C PRO A 88 5.68 10.21 -3.84
N THR A 89 4.47 10.75 -3.89
CA THR A 89 3.65 10.89 -2.69
C THR A 89 3.20 9.51 -2.19
N TYR A 90 2.77 9.43 -0.93
CA TYR A 90 2.18 8.21 -0.38
C TYR A 90 0.84 7.85 -1.04
N TRP A 91 0.17 8.83 -1.66
CA TRP A 91 -0.97 8.60 -2.54
C TRP A 91 -0.57 7.92 -3.85
N ASP A 92 0.51 8.38 -4.49
CA ASP A 92 0.98 7.80 -5.76
C ASP A 92 1.33 6.32 -5.59
N ILE A 93 2.08 6.00 -4.54
CA ILE A 93 2.45 4.61 -4.22
C ILE A 93 1.25 3.78 -3.80
N GLY A 94 0.34 4.35 -2.98
CA GLY A 94 -0.90 3.67 -2.61
C GLY A 94 -1.74 3.29 -3.83
N LYS A 95 -1.74 4.11 -4.88
CA LYS A 95 -2.43 3.81 -6.15
C LYS A 95 -1.82 2.63 -6.90
N VAL A 96 -0.48 2.51 -6.90
CA VAL A 96 0.23 1.38 -7.52
C VAL A 96 -0.14 0.08 -6.81
N TYR A 97 0.00 0.04 -5.48
CA TYR A 97 -0.35 -1.15 -4.69
C TYR A 97 -1.83 -1.51 -4.82
N LYS A 98 -2.74 -0.55 -4.73
CA LYS A 98 -4.18 -0.77 -4.88
C LYS A 98 -4.53 -1.46 -6.21
N ARG A 99 -3.92 -1.05 -7.32
CA ARG A 99 -4.15 -1.67 -8.63
C ARG A 99 -3.64 -3.11 -8.67
N LEU A 100 -2.42 -3.34 -8.20
CA LEU A 100 -1.81 -4.67 -8.14
C LEU A 100 -2.62 -5.63 -7.27
N ILE A 101 -2.94 -5.21 -6.03
CA ILE A 101 -3.68 -6.04 -5.07
C ILE A 101 -5.05 -6.42 -5.60
N LYS A 102 -5.76 -5.50 -6.26
CA LYS A 102 -7.05 -5.78 -6.88
C LYS A 102 -6.91 -6.87 -7.95
N GLN A 103 -5.94 -6.75 -8.86
CA GLN A 103 -5.72 -7.75 -9.90
C GLN A 103 -5.37 -9.12 -9.32
N VAL A 104 -4.55 -9.16 -8.26
CA VAL A 104 -4.21 -10.42 -7.57
C VAL A 104 -5.42 -11.03 -6.87
N SER A 105 -6.23 -10.21 -6.20
CA SER A 105 -7.47 -10.66 -5.53
C SER A 105 -8.46 -11.25 -6.51
N ASP A 106 -8.65 -10.60 -7.67
CA ASP A 106 -9.56 -11.03 -8.73
C ASP A 106 -9.08 -12.31 -9.42
N GLU A 107 -7.79 -12.39 -9.79
CA GLU A 107 -7.19 -13.55 -10.48
C GLU A 107 -7.17 -14.80 -9.60
N GLU A 108 -6.74 -14.67 -8.35
CA GLU A 108 -6.61 -15.81 -7.43
C GLU A 108 -7.92 -16.13 -6.67
N ASN A 109 -8.96 -15.30 -6.84
CA ASN A 109 -10.23 -15.42 -6.14
C ASN A 109 -10.07 -15.53 -4.60
N ILE A 110 -9.27 -14.62 -4.04
CA ILE A 110 -9.00 -14.50 -2.60
C ILE A 110 -9.50 -13.16 -2.06
N ALA A 111 -9.65 -13.04 -0.73
CA ALA A 111 -10.08 -11.78 -0.13
C ALA A 111 -9.02 -10.68 -0.33
N VAL A 112 -9.48 -9.43 -0.45
CA VAL A 112 -8.63 -8.26 -0.73
C VAL A 112 -7.50 -8.10 0.30
N ILE A 113 -7.78 -8.34 1.59
CA ILE A 113 -6.76 -8.23 2.64
C ILE A 113 -5.74 -9.37 2.57
N ASP A 114 -6.16 -10.58 2.16
CA ASP A 114 -5.23 -11.69 1.94
C ASP A 114 -4.32 -11.40 0.75
N ALA A 115 -4.86 -10.84 -0.34
CA ALA A 115 -4.08 -10.36 -1.48
C ALA A 115 -3.12 -9.23 -1.10
N LEU A 116 -3.55 -8.29 -0.25
CA LEU A 116 -2.72 -7.21 0.28
C LEU A 116 -1.49 -7.76 1.01
N ILE A 117 -1.72 -8.66 1.98
CA ILE A 117 -0.64 -9.27 2.76
C ILE A 117 0.31 -10.03 1.83
N LYS A 118 -0.21 -10.76 0.84
CA LYS A 118 0.58 -11.49 -0.14
C LYS A 118 1.46 -10.57 -0.98
N VAL A 119 0.90 -9.48 -1.52
CA VAL A 119 1.62 -8.53 -2.38
C VAL A 119 2.73 -7.82 -1.61
N TYR A 120 2.45 -7.29 -0.41
CA TYR A 120 3.46 -6.59 0.39
C TYR A 120 4.60 -7.51 0.86
N ASN A 121 4.35 -8.80 1.05
CA ASN A 121 5.37 -9.78 1.41
C ASN A 121 6.06 -10.46 0.21
N SER A 122 5.83 -9.98 -1.01
CA SER A 122 6.43 -10.54 -2.22
C SER A 122 7.66 -9.76 -2.69
N PHE A 123 8.39 -10.35 -3.65
CA PHE A 123 9.61 -9.74 -4.21
C PHE A 123 9.36 -8.37 -4.89
N ILE A 124 8.13 -8.11 -5.34
CA ILE A 124 7.80 -6.88 -6.08
C ILE A 124 7.73 -5.66 -5.15
N SER A 125 7.42 -5.84 -3.86
CA SER A 125 7.24 -4.73 -2.92
C SER A 125 8.52 -3.90 -2.77
N PRO A 126 9.71 -4.50 -2.51
CA PRO A 126 10.97 -3.77 -2.52
C PRO A 126 11.30 -3.07 -3.85
N LYS A 127 10.78 -3.57 -4.98
CA LYS A 127 11.01 -2.97 -6.30
C LYS A 127 10.14 -1.73 -6.50
N ILE A 128 8.87 -1.79 -6.09
CA ILE A 128 7.96 -0.63 -6.10
C ILE A 128 8.45 0.44 -5.13
N ASP A 129 9.00 0.03 -3.99
CA ASP A 129 9.45 0.90 -2.91
C ASP A 129 10.82 1.56 -3.17
N ASP A 130 11.53 1.13 -4.21
CA ASP A 130 12.78 1.75 -4.66
C ASP A 130 12.47 2.98 -5.52
N TYR A 131 12.46 4.13 -4.87
CA TYR A 131 12.19 5.43 -5.51
C TYR A 131 13.29 5.91 -6.45
N ASN A 132 14.43 5.21 -6.49
CA ASN A 132 15.48 5.44 -7.48
C ASN A 132 15.30 4.58 -8.75
N SER A 133 14.29 3.71 -8.80
CA SER A 133 13.92 2.90 -9.97
C SER A 133 12.69 3.46 -10.69
N SER A 134 12.39 3.00 -11.90
CA SER A 134 11.17 3.36 -12.64
C SER A 134 9.98 2.45 -12.33
N VAL A 135 10.12 1.43 -11.48
CA VAL A 135 9.13 0.34 -11.37
C VAL A 135 7.73 0.85 -11.01
N TYR A 136 7.63 1.82 -10.12
CA TYR A 136 6.33 2.41 -9.73
C TYR A 136 5.72 3.34 -10.78
N TYR A 137 6.47 3.69 -11.84
CA TYR A 137 5.97 4.38 -13.04
C TYR A 137 5.53 3.41 -14.15
N GLU A 138 5.87 2.13 -14.05
CA GLU A 138 5.53 1.15 -15.08
C GLU A 138 4.02 0.91 -15.16
N ASN A 139 3.60 0.34 -16.29
CA ASN A 139 2.20 0.04 -16.51
C ASN A 139 1.68 -1.00 -15.50
N PRO A 140 0.44 -0.88 -14.98
CA PRO A 140 -0.13 -1.86 -14.05
C PRO A 140 -0.04 -3.32 -14.53
N SER A 141 -0.25 -3.57 -15.82
CA SER A 141 -0.12 -4.92 -16.40
C SER A 141 1.30 -5.45 -16.30
N TYR A 142 2.32 -4.61 -16.51
CA TYR A 142 3.71 -5.02 -16.36
C TYR A 142 4.00 -5.44 -14.91
N ILE A 143 3.61 -4.62 -13.94
CA ILE A 143 3.83 -4.91 -12.51
C ILE A 143 3.10 -6.20 -12.10
N PHE A 144 1.88 -6.41 -12.58
CA PHE A 144 1.10 -7.61 -12.30
C PHE A 144 1.72 -8.88 -12.91
N GLU A 145 2.10 -8.83 -14.18
CA GLU A 145 2.75 -9.98 -14.83
C GLU A 145 4.10 -10.29 -14.17
N SER A 146 4.91 -9.28 -13.84
CA SER A 146 6.14 -9.48 -13.06
C SER A 146 5.86 -10.12 -11.70
N PHE A 147 4.85 -9.64 -10.95
CA PHE A 147 4.43 -10.27 -9.69
C PHE A 147 4.10 -11.75 -9.87
N ARG A 148 3.40 -12.10 -10.96
CA ARG A 148 2.95 -13.46 -11.26
C ARG A 148 4.10 -14.39 -11.65
N GLU A 149 5.05 -13.89 -12.43
CA GLU A 149 6.23 -14.66 -12.87
C GLU A 149 7.32 -14.77 -11.78
N GLY A 150 7.30 -13.89 -10.77
CA GLY A 150 8.27 -13.92 -9.67
C GLY A 150 9.57 -13.14 -9.95
N GLU A 151 9.65 -12.45 -11.10
CA GLU A 151 10.77 -11.60 -11.50
C GLU A 151 10.30 -10.39 -12.34
N LEU A 152 11.16 -9.38 -12.48
CA LEU A 152 10.87 -8.24 -13.38
C LEU A 152 11.05 -8.68 -14.84
N LEU A 153 10.10 -8.31 -15.70
CA LEU A 153 10.07 -8.67 -17.12
C LEU A 153 10.85 -7.71 -18.02
#